data_AF-A0A5D2P1H7-F1
#
_entry.id   AF-A0A5D2P1H7-F1
#
_cell.length_a   1.000
_cell.length_b   1.000
_cell.length_c   1.000
_cell.angle_alpha   90.00
_cell.angle_beta   90.00
_cell.angle_gamma   90.00
#
_symmetry.space_group_name_H-M   'P 1'
#
loop_
_entity.id
_entity.type
_entity.pdbx_description
1 polymer ?
#
loop_
_entity_poly.entity_id
_entity_poly.type
_entity_poly.pdbx_seq_one_letter_code
_entity_poly.pdbx_strand_id
1 'polypeptide(L)'
;MWIGGFLIVGAAAHAAIFMVRHYDLTTRYNDLLDRVLRHRDAIISHLNWVCIFLGFHSFGLYIHNDTMSALGRPQDMFSDTAIQLQPVFAQWIQNTHTLAPGATAPGATASTSLTWGGGDLVAVGGKVALLPILLGTADFLVHHIHAFTIHVTVLILLKGVLFARSSRLIPDKANLSFRFPCDGPGRGGTCQVSAWDHVFLGLFWMYNSISVVIFHFSWKMQSDVWGTISDQGVVTHIT
;
A
#
# COMPACT_ATOMS: atom_id res chain seq x y z
N MET A 1 -11.17 5.61 2.48
CA MET A 1 -9.76 5.28 2.80
C MET A 1 -9.53 5.06 4.28
N TRP A 2 -9.63 6.09 5.13
CA TRP A 2 -9.38 5.97 6.58
C TRP A 2 -10.14 4.84 7.28
N ILE A 3 -11.47 4.76 7.11
CA ILE A 3 -12.30 3.69 7.71
C ILE A 3 -11.77 2.30 7.35
N GLY A 4 -11.46 2.08 6.06
CA GLY A 4 -10.91 0.81 5.60
C GLY A 4 -9.58 0.46 6.28
N GLY A 5 -8.69 1.44 6.43
CA GLY A 5 -7.42 1.27 7.16
C GLY A 5 -7.62 0.85 8.61
N PHE A 6 -8.52 1.52 9.34
CA PHE A 6 -8.84 1.15 10.72
C PHE A 6 -9.45 -0.25 10.84
N LEU A 7 -10.35 -0.62 9.92
CA LEU A 7 -10.95 -1.97 9.92
C LEU A 7 -9.93 -3.07 9.62
N ILE A 8 -8.97 -2.83 8.71
CA ILE A 8 -7.88 -3.77 8.42
C ILE A 8 -6.98 -3.97 9.64
N VAL A 9 -6.57 -2.88 10.30
CA VAL A 9 -5.77 -2.97 11.55
C VAL A 9 -6.56 -3.69 12.65
N GLY A 10 -7.85 -3.39 12.77
CA GLY A 10 -8.77 -4.07 13.69
C GLY A 10 -8.87 -5.58 13.42
N ALA A 11 -8.94 -5.99 12.15
CA ALA A 11 -8.94 -7.41 11.79
C ALA A 11 -7.68 -8.14 12.30
N ALA A 12 -6.50 -7.53 12.14
CA ALA A 12 -5.26 -8.09 12.67
C ALA A 12 -5.23 -8.12 14.21
N ALA A 13 -5.76 -7.09 14.88
CA ALA A 13 -5.91 -7.06 16.33
C ALA A 13 -6.76 -8.23 16.82
N HIS A 14 -7.91 -8.47 16.19
CA HIS A 14 -8.80 -9.57 16.54
C HIS A 14 -8.22 -10.94 16.19
N ALA A 15 -7.43 -11.06 15.11
CA ALA A 15 -6.68 -12.27 14.81
C ALA A 15 -5.67 -12.60 15.92
N ALA A 16 -4.93 -11.61 16.42
CA ALA A 16 -4.01 -11.82 17.53
C ALA A 16 -4.74 -12.15 18.85
N ILE A 17 -5.89 -11.51 19.12
CA ILE A 17 -6.73 -11.86 20.29
C ILE A 17 -7.18 -13.32 20.19
N PHE A 18 -7.62 -13.77 19.02
CA PHE A 18 -7.95 -15.18 18.77
C PHE A 18 -6.75 -16.09 19.05
N MET A 19 -5.56 -15.75 18.52
CA MET A 19 -4.34 -16.53 18.75
C MET A 19 -3.99 -16.67 20.24
N VAL A 20 -4.23 -15.63 21.05
CA VAL A 20 -3.93 -15.69 22.50
C VAL A 20 -5.01 -16.45 23.25
N ARG A 21 -6.29 -16.15 23.02
CA ARG A 21 -7.39 -16.58 23.89
C ARG A 21 -8.09 -17.88 23.46
N HIS A 22 -8.14 -18.15 22.17
CA HIS A 22 -9.03 -19.16 21.59
C HIS A 22 -8.30 -20.21 20.75
N TYR A 23 -7.05 -19.98 20.38
CA TYR A 23 -6.27 -20.97 19.64
C TYR A 23 -5.81 -22.11 20.57
N ASP A 24 -6.21 -23.32 20.21
CA ASP A 24 -5.85 -24.56 20.88
C ASP A 24 -5.13 -25.50 19.90
N LEU A 25 -3.95 -25.97 20.31
CA LEU A 25 -3.09 -26.85 19.52
C LEU A 25 -3.66 -28.26 19.41
N THR A 26 -4.46 -28.71 20.38
CA THR A 26 -4.96 -30.09 20.43
C THR A 26 -6.03 -30.35 19.37
N THR A 27 -6.77 -29.32 18.98
CA THR A 27 -7.87 -29.40 18.01
C THR A 27 -7.46 -28.99 16.58
N ARG A 28 -6.25 -28.47 16.40
CA ARG A 28 -5.78 -27.82 15.15
C ARG A 28 -4.52 -28.48 14.56
N TYR A 29 -4.22 -29.72 14.93
CA TYR A 29 -2.98 -30.38 14.53
C TYR A 29 -2.83 -30.51 13.00
N ASN A 30 -1.71 -30.01 12.47
CA ASN A 30 -1.32 -30.09 11.06
C ASN A 30 -2.32 -29.50 10.05
N ASP A 31 -3.23 -28.63 10.50
CA ASP A 31 -4.06 -27.83 9.62
C ASP A 31 -3.25 -26.70 8.96
N LEU A 32 -3.92 -25.87 8.14
CA LEU A 32 -3.26 -24.76 7.46
C LEU A 32 -2.64 -23.75 8.44
N LEU A 33 -3.31 -23.47 9.57
CA LEU A 33 -2.87 -22.49 10.55
C LEU A 33 -1.65 -22.99 11.32
N ASP A 34 -1.66 -24.25 11.77
CA ASP A 34 -0.51 -24.89 12.42
C ASP A 34 0.70 -24.93 11.49
N ARG A 35 0.50 -25.26 10.22
CA ARG A 35 1.58 -25.22 9.21
C ARG A 35 2.18 -23.83 9.12
N VAL A 36 1.37 -22.79 8.96
CA VAL A 36 1.82 -21.37 8.90
C VAL A 36 2.65 -21.00 10.13
N LEU A 37 2.22 -21.38 11.34
CA LEU A 37 2.95 -21.08 12.58
C LEU A 37 4.32 -21.76 12.62
N ARG A 38 4.44 -22.98 12.08
CA ARG A 38 5.72 -23.74 12.06
C ARG A 38 6.80 -23.11 11.18
N HIS A 39 6.42 -22.30 10.19
CA HIS A 39 7.38 -21.59 9.33
C HIS A 39 7.24 -20.06 9.40
N ARG A 40 6.68 -19.54 10.50
CA ARG A 40 6.50 -18.10 10.72
C ARG A 40 7.78 -17.26 10.59
N ASP A 41 8.92 -17.83 10.97
CA ASP A 41 10.22 -17.15 10.84
C ASP A 41 10.59 -16.93 9.35
N ALA A 42 10.28 -17.89 8.48
CA ALA A 42 10.49 -17.76 7.04
C ALA A 42 9.57 -16.69 6.45
N ILE A 43 8.27 -16.69 6.82
CA ILE A 43 7.31 -15.67 6.36
C ILE A 43 7.77 -14.26 6.75
N ILE A 44 8.10 -14.04 8.02
CA ILE A 44 8.47 -12.71 8.51
C ILE A 44 9.83 -12.26 7.97
N SER A 45 10.81 -13.15 7.81
CA SER A 45 12.12 -12.78 7.23
C SER A 45 12.03 -12.42 5.75
N HIS A 46 11.24 -13.15 4.95
CA HIS A 46 11.02 -12.81 3.55
C HIS A 46 10.24 -11.49 3.42
N LEU A 47 9.20 -11.29 4.22
CA LEU A 47 8.45 -10.04 4.20
C LEU A 47 9.29 -8.85 4.68
N ASN A 48 10.20 -9.06 5.64
CA ASN A 48 11.19 -8.06 6.03
C ASN A 48 12.12 -7.68 4.87
N TRP A 49 12.65 -8.68 4.15
CA TRP A 49 13.46 -8.44 2.95
C TRP A 49 12.68 -7.66 1.89
N VAL A 50 11.43 -8.04 1.60
CA VAL A 50 10.57 -7.31 0.64
C VAL A 50 10.37 -5.86 1.08
N CYS A 51 10.13 -5.60 2.37
CA CYS A 51 9.98 -4.23 2.88
C CYS A 51 11.24 -3.39 2.69
N ILE A 52 12.42 -3.96 2.97
CA ILE A 52 13.71 -3.29 2.76
C ILE A 52 13.93 -3.02 1.27
N PHE A 53 13.71 -4.02 0.43
CA PHE A 53 13.81 -3.90 -1.03
C PHE A 53 12.90 -2.80 -1.55
N LEU A 54 11.62 -2.82 -1.20
CA LEU A 54 10.66 -1.79 -1.62
C LEU A 54 11.05 -0.41 -1.11
N GLY A 55 11.50 -0.27 0.14
CA GLY A 55 11.96 1.01 0.68
C GLY A 55 13.11 1.62 -0.14
N PHE A 56 14.14 0.83 -0.44
CA PHE A 56 15.28 1.30 -1.25
C PHE A 56 14.90 1.59 -2.71
N HIS A 57 14.06 0.77 -3.33
CA HIS A 57 13.72 0.87 -4.76
C HIS A 57 12.43 1.67 -5.02
N SER A 58 11.93 2.40 -4.01
CA SER A 58 10.84 3.38 -4.17
C SER A 58 11.27 4.72 -3.58
N PHE A 59 11.34 4.82 -2.25
CA PHE A 59 11.72 6.05 -1.57
C PHE A 59 13.14 6.48 -1.90
N GLY A 60 14.07 5.53 -2.05
CA GLY A 60 15.43 5.83 -2.50
C GLY A 60 15.50 6.51 -3.86
N LEU A 61 14.53 6.28 -4.76
CA LEU A 61 14.47 6.95 -6.06
C LEU A 61 14.08 8.43 -5.94
N TYR A 62 13.25 8.78 -4.95
CA TYR A 62 12.95 10.19 -4.64
C TYR A 62 14.20 10.91 -4.12
N ILE A 63 14.94 10.29 -3.20
CA ILE A 63 16.21 10.86 -2.69
C ILE A 63 17.24 11.02 -3.83
N HIS A 64 17.34 10.02 -4.71
CA HIS A 64 18.18 10.09 -5.91
C HIS A 64 17.79 11.28 -6.78
N ASN A 65 16.50 11.44 -7.08
CA ASN A 65 15.98 12.54 -7.89
C ASN A 65 16.26 13.90 -7.26
N ASP A 66 16.05 14.07 -5.95
CA ASP A 66 16.37 15.31 -5.23
C ASP A 66 17.87 15.63 -5.34
N THR A 67 18.72 14.62 -5.17
CA THR A 67 20.17 14.79 -5.25
C THR A 67 20.62 15.16 -6.67
N MET A 68 20.12 14.46 -7.70
CA MET A 68 20.48 14.75 -9.10
C MET A 68 19.98 16.12 -9.53
N SER A 69 18.77 16.49 -9.13
CA SER A 69 18.22 17.83 -9.38
C SER A 69 19.08 18.92 -8.72
N ALA A 70 19.42 18.76 -7.44
CA ALA A 70 20.26 19.70 -6.71
C ALA A 70 21.69 19.83 -7.27
N LEU A 71 22.23 18.75 -7.85
CA LEU A 71 23.52 18.76 -8.55
C LEU A 71 23.46 19.34 -9.98
N GLY A 72 22.30 19.81 -10.43
CA GLY A 72 22.12 20.36 -11.78
C GLY A 72 22.17 19.29 -12.87
N ARG A 73 21.78 18.05 -12.56
CA ARG A 73 21.82 16.88 -13.46
C ARG A 73 20.42 16.32 -13.74
N PRO A 74 19.48 17.10 -14.32
CA PRO A 74 18.12 16.64 -14.58
C PRO A 74 18.04 15.46 -15.56
N GLN A 75 19.03 15.31 -16.46
CA GLN A 75 19.12 14.18 -17.38
C GLN A 75 19.39 12.84 -16.69
N ASP A 76 19.85 12.84 -15.43
CA ASP A 76 20.15 11.65 -14.64
C ASP A 76 19.02 11.30 -13.65
N MET A 77 17.89 12.02 -13.72
CA MET A 77 16.70 11.77 -12.89
C MET A 77 15.84 10.65 -13.48
N PHE A 78 15.10 9.97 -12.59
CA PHE A 78 13.99 9.12 -12.98
C PHE A 78 12.75 9.98 -13.23
N SER A 79 12.44 10.25 -14.50
CA SER A 79 11.33 11.09 -14.94
C SER A 79 10.89 10.74 -16.36
N ASP A 80 9.77 11.30 -16.82
CA ASP A 80 9.28 11.07 -18.18
C ASP A 80 10.17 11.70 -19.27
N THR A 81 11.02 12.66 -18.91
CA THR A 81 11.92 13.38 -19.86
C THR A 81 13.37 12.90 -19.82
N ALA A 82 13.71 11.99 -18.91
CA ALA A 82 15.06 11.47 -18.71
C ALA A 82 15.03 9.93 -18.62
N ILE A 83 15.41 9.35 -17.48
CA ILE A 83 15.39 7.90 -17.29
C ILE A 83 13.97 7.47 -16.92
N GLN A 84 13.24 6.93 -17.89
CA GLN A 84 11.84 6.59 -17.71
C GLN A 84 11.65 5.27 -16.95
N LEU A 85 10.68 5.26 -16.04
CA LEU A 85 10.17 4.03 -15.40
C LEU A 85 8.66 3.96 -15.65
N GLN A 86 8.27 3.52 -16.84
CA GLN A 86 6.86 3.51 -17.25
C GLN A 86 6.07 2.38 -16.59
N PRO A 87 4.84 2.63 -16.11
CA PRO A 87 3.95 1.62 -15.55
C PRO A 87 3.26 0.81 -16.67
N VAL A 88 4.05 0.12 -17.49
CA VAL A 88 3.61 -0.55 -18.72
C VAL A 88 2.46 -1.54 -18.52
N PHE A 89 2.42 -2.24 -17.39
CA PHE A 89 1.34 -3.17 -17.08
C PHE A 89 0.02 -2.45 -16.79
N ALA A 90 0.07 -1.30 -16.11
CA ALA A 90 -1.14 -0.51 -15.85
C ALA A 90 -1.67 0.14 -17.14
N GLN A 91 -0.78 0.64 -18.00
CA GLN A 91 -1.12 1.16 -19.32
C GLN A 91 -1.72 0.07 -20.22
N TRP A 92 -1.20 -1.15 -20.15
CA TRP A 92 -1.76 -2.30 -20.87
C TRP A 92 -3.18 -2.65 -20.38
N ILE A 93 -3.42 -2.62 -19.07
CA ILE A 93 -4.77 -2.80 -18.51
C ILE A 93 -5.71 -1.66 -18.93
N GLN A 94 -5.25 -0.41 -18.92
CA GLN A 94 -5.99 0.75 -19.44
C GLN A 94 -6.47 0.50 -20.87
N ASN A 95 -5.55 0.13 -21.77
CA ASN A 95 -5.86 -0.15 -23.16
C ASN A 95 -6.85 -1.32 -23.33
N THR A 96 -6.68 -2.37 -22.53
CA THR A 96 -7.59 -3.53 -22.55
C THR A 96 -9.02 -3.13 -22.17
N HIS A 97 -9.18 -2.26 -21.17
CA HIS A 97 -10.50 -1.79 -20.73
C HIS A 97 -11.11 -0.76 -21.68
N THR A 98 -10.30 0.10 -22.28
CA THR A 98 -10.75 1.07 -23.29
C THR A 98 -11.26 0.38 -24.55
N LEU A 99 -10.59 -0.69 -25.01
CA LEU A 99 -10.95 -1.42 -26.21
C LEU A 99 -11.98 -2.54 -25.98
N ALA A 100 -12.45 -2.74 -24.75
CA ALA A 100 -13.40 -3.80 -24.42
C ALA A 100 -14.77 -3.66 -25.10
N PRO A 101 -15.41 -2.46 -25.12
CA PRO A 101 -16.73 -2.29 -25.74
C PRO A 101 -16.75 -2.69 -27.20
N GLY A 102 -17.73 -3.51 -27.60
CA GLY A 102 -17.85 -4.02 -28.98
C GLY A 102 -16.88 -5.15 -29.36
N ALA A 103 -15.86 -5.45 -28.54
CA ALA A 103 -14.94 -6.55 -28.75
C ALA A 103 -15.09 -7.62 -27.66
N THR A 104 -14.35 -7.51 -26.56
CA THR A 104 -14.43 -8.46 -25.43
C THR A 104 -15.67 -8.25 -24.57
N ALA A 105 -16.36 -7.12 -24.72
CA ALA A 105 -17.67 -6.81 -24.15
C ALA A 105 -18.64 -6.35 -25.26
N PRO A 106 -19.18 -7.26 -26.10
CA PRO A 106 -20.00 -6.90 -27.26
C PRO A 106 -21.27 -6.10 -26.95
N GLY A 107 -21.88 -6.36 -25.79
CA GLY A 107 -23.10 -5.66 -25.35
C GLY A 107 -22.84 -4.33 -24.64
N ALA A 108 -21.58 -3.98 -24.38
CA ALA A 108 -21.22 -2.72 -23.72
C ALA A 108 -21.04 -1.62 -24.77
N THR A 109 -21.59 -0.44 -24.47
CA THR A 109 -21.49 0.76 -25.32
C THR A 109 -20.40 1.73 -24.86
N ALA A 110 -19.85 1.54 -23.65
CA ALA A 110 -18.78 2.34 -23.07
C ALA A 110 -17.88 1.46 -22.20
N SER A 111 -16.65 1.92 -21.94
CA SER A 111 -15.71 1.24 -21.04
C SER A 111 -16.21 1.30 -19.59
N THR A 112 -15.59 0.52 -18.70
CA THR A 112 -15.99 0.47 -17.27
C THR A 112 -15.76 1.79 -16.53
N SER A 113 -14.91 2.67 -17.06
CA SER A 113 -14.65 4.03 -16.56
C SER A 113 -14.01 4.87 -17.66
N LEU A 114 -14.35 6.16 -17.71
CA LEU A 114 -13.71 7.11 -18.65
C LEU A 114 -12.24 7.36 -18.30
N THR A 115 -11.80 7.01 -17.09
CA THR A 115 -10.40 7.16 -16.65
C THR A 115 -9.43 6.26 -17.40
N TRP A 116 -9.90 5.19 -18.06
CA TRP A 116 -9.03 4.26 -18.80
C TRP A 116 -8.47 4.86 -20.10
N GLY A 117 -9.15 5.86 -20.68
CA GLY A 117 -8.84 6.40 -22.00
C GLY A 117 -9.92 6.08 -23.04
N GLY A 118 -9.86 6.77 -24.19
CA GLY A 118 -10.70 6.54 -25.37
C GLY A 118 -12.16 7.01 -25.28
N GLY A 119 -12.59 7.56 -24.15
CA GLY A 119 -13.88 8.25 -24.02
C GLY A 119 -13.71 9.77 -24.08
N ASP A 120 -14.75 10.48 -24.54
CA ASP A 120 -14.78 11.94 -24.57
C ASP A 120 -14.73 12.52 -23.15
N LEU A 121 -14.14 13.71 -23.04
CA LEU A 121 -14.19 14.54 -21.84
C LEU A 121 -15.65 14.78 -21.42
N VAL A 122 -15.99 14.45 -20.18
CA VAL A 122 -17.29 14.78 -19.62
C VAL A 122 -17.17 16.01 -18.74
N ALA A 123 -17.90 17.07 -19.10
CA ALA A 123 -17.96 18.32 -18.36
C ALA A 123 -19.39 18.62 -17.88
N VAL A 124 -19.52 19.18 -16.68
CA VAL A 124 -20.80 19.61 -16.09
C VAL A 124 -20.61 21.00 -15.50
N GLY A 125 -21.43 21.96 -15.93
CA GLY A 125 -21.36 23.35 -15.43
C GLY A 125 -20.01 24.03 -15.66
N GLY A 126 -19.37 23.77 -16.82
CA GLY A 126 -18.07 24.34 -17.18
C GLY A 126 -16.88 23.73 -16.43
N LYS A 127 -17.08 22.66 -15.66
CA LYS A 127 -16.03 21.93 -14.94
C LYS A 127 -15.87 20.52 -15.48
N VAL A 128 -14.63 20.03 -15.48
CA VAL A 128 -14.35 18.63 -15.81
C VAL A 128 -14.93 17.72 -14.73
N ALA A 129 -15.81 16.80 -15.12
CA ALA A 129 -16.30 15.73 -14.24
C ALA A 129 -15.33 14.56 -14.22
N LEU A 130 -14.94 14.05 -15.40
CA LEU A 130 -13.96 12.96 -15.55
C LEU A 130 -13.16 13.11 -16.85
N LEU A 131 -11.88 12.73 -16.80
CA LEU A 131 -10.95 12.64 -17.92
C LEU A 131 -10.16 11.33 -17.84
N PRO A 132 -9.57 10.86 -18.96
CA PRO A 132 -8.52 9.84 -18.94
C PRO A 132 -7.40 10.21 -17.97
N ILE A 133 -7.00 9.27 -17.12
CA ILE A 133 -5.90 9.49 -16.17
C ILE A 133 -4.66 8.82 -16.74
N LEU A 134 -3.77 9.61 -17.34
CA LEU A 134 -2.51 9.10 -17.89
C LEU A 134 -1.58 8.69 -16.74
N LEU A 135 -0.86 7.58 -16.93
CA LEU A 135 0.07 7.03 -15.95
C LEU A 135 1.50 7.11 -16.50
N GLY A 136 2.35 7.89 -15.85
CA GLY A 136 3.76 8.06 -16.22
C GLY A 136 4.74 7.57 -15.14
N THR A 137 5.98 8.06 -15.22
CA THR A 137 7.04 7.70 -14.27
C THR A 137 6.70 8.14 -12.84
N ALA A 138 6.09 9.32 -12.66
CA ALA A 138 5.66 9.78 -11.35
C ALA A 138 4.62 8.83 -10.70
N ASP A 139 3.68 8.33 -11.50
CA ASP A 139 2.68 7.35 -11.05
C ASP A 139 3.34 6.01 -10.69
N PHE A 140 4.35 5.56 -11.47
CA PHE A 140 5.12 4.36 -11.14
C PHE A 140 5.78 4.48 -9.76
N LEU A 141 6.45 5.60 -9.48
CA LEU A 141 7.16 5.83 -8.22
C LEU A 141 6.20 5.79 -7.03
N VAL A 142 5.09 6.53 -7.09
CA VAL A 142 4.17 6.63 -5.95
C VAL A 142 3.41 5.32 -5.69
N HIS A 143 3.10 4.53 -6.74
CA HIS A 143 2.50 3.21 -6.55
C HIS A 143 3.45 2.23 -5.83
N HIS A 144 4.77 2.34 -6.04
CA HIS A 144 5.73 1.55 -5.28
C HIS A 144 5.89 2.05 -3.83
N ILE A 145 5.67 3.34 -3.55
CA ILE A 145 5.56 3.84 -2.17
C ILE A 145 4.29 3.27 -1.49
N HIS A 146 3.16 3.19 -2.20
CA HIS A 146 1.97 2.54 -1.66
C HIS A 146 2.25 1.07 -1.32
N ALA A 147 2.87 0.33 -2.26
CA ALA A 147 3.27 -1.05 -2.02
C ALA A 147 4.17 -1.15 -0.79
N PHE A 148 5.23 -0.33 -0.70
CA PHE A 148 6.13 -0.29 0.46
C PHE A 148 5.38 -0.09 1.78
N THR A 149 4.60 0.98 1.90
CA THR A 149 3.90 1.33 3.14
C THR A 149 2.85 0.29 3.55
N ILE A 150 2.16 -0.33 2.59
CA ILE A 150 1.24 -1.44 2.84
C ILE A 150 2.01 -2.67 3.33
N HIS A 151 3.11 -3.05 2.68
CA HIS A 151 3.90 -4.23 3.08
C HIS A 151 4.49 -4.07 4.48
N VAL A 152 4.94 -2.89 4.87
CA VAL A 152 5.42 -2.65 6.25
C VAL A 152 4.27 -2.72 7.26
N THR A 153 3.09 -2.18 6.92
CA THR A 153 1.89 -2.33 7.76
C THR A 153 1.55 -3.81 7.96
N VAL A 154 1.56 -4.61 6.88
CA VAL A 154 1.34 -6.06 6.95
C VAL A 154 2.43 -6.76 7.75
N LEU A 155 3.71 -6.40 7.59
CA LEU A 155 4.83 -6.97 8.33
C LEU A 155 4.61 -6.84 9.83
N ILE A 156 4.27 -5.64 10.30
CA ILE A 156 4.06 -5.35 11.71
C ILE A 156 2.87 -6.16 12.25
N LEU A 157 1.73 -6.08 11.56
CA LEU A 157 0.50 -6.73 12.01
C LEU A 157 0.62 -8.26 11.99
N LEU A 158 1.14 -8.83 10.89
CA LEU A 158 1.30 -10.27 10.73
C LEU A 158 2.32 -10.82 11.73
N LYS A 159 3.43 -10.11 11.97
CA LYS A 159 4.38 -10.48 13.03
C LYS A 159 3.71 -10.48 14.40
N GLY A 160 2.87 -9.49 14.68
CA GLY A 160 2.08 -9.42 15.91
C GLY A 160 1.19 -10.66 16.11
N VAL A 161 0.51 -11.10 15.05
CA VAL A 161 -0.35 -12.30 15.08
C VAL A 161 0.47 -13.59 15.24
N LEU A 162 1.47 -13.81 14.39
CA LEU A 162 2.23 -15.07 14.34
C LEU A 162 3.11 -15.30 15.59
N PHE A 163 3.52 -14.22 16.27
CA PHE A 163 4.36 -14.27 17.47
C PHE A 163 3.61 -13.89 18.75
N ALA A 164 2.27 -13.86 18.71
CA ALA A 164 1.42 -13.55 19.86
C ALA A 164 1.57 -14.57 20.99
N ARG A 165 1.63 -15.87 20.65
CA ARG A 165 1.67 -16.96 21.65
C ARG A 165 3.07 -17.25 22.19
N SER A 166 4.08 -17.13 21.34
CA SER A 166 5.46 -17.46 21.69
C SER A 166 6.43 -16.80 20.71
N SER A 167 7.67 -16.66 21.14
CA SER A 167 8.81 -16.25 20.32
C SER A 167 10.06 -16.93 20.86
N ARG A 168 11.18 -16.86 20.12
CA ARG A 168 12.48 -17.36 20.63
C ARG A 168 12.92 -16.63 21.90
N LEU A 169 12.52 -15.36 22.07
CA LEU A 169 12.90 -14.52 23.21
C LEU A 169 12.01 -14.77 24.45
N ILE A 170 10.70 -14.90 24.24
CA ILE A 170 9.69 -15.13 25.28
C ILE A 170 8.86 -16.35 24.85
N PRO A 171 9.21 -17.56 25.33
CA PRO A 171 8.55 -18.80 24.93
C PRO A 171 7.10 -18.90 25.41
N ASP A 172 6.80 -18.35 26.58
CA ASP A 172 5.53 -18.45 27.30
C ASP A 172 4.66 -17.20 27.16
N LYS A 173 4.85 -16.42 26.07
CA LYS A 173 4.18 -15.13 25.85
C LYS A 173 2.64 -15.20 25.95
N ALA A 174 2.04 -16.34 25.57
CA ALA A 174 0.60 -16.56 25.70
C ALA A 174 0.08 -16.37 27.14
N ASN A 175 0.91 -16.67 28.15
CA ASN A 175 0.55 -16.51 29.57
C ASN A 175 0.53 -15.04 30.01
N LEU A 176 1.25 -14.16 29.31
CA LEU A 176 1.26 -12.71 29.56
C LEU A 176 0.03 -12.00 28.96
N SER A 177 -0.85 -12.73 28.27
CA SER A 177 -2.05 -12.22 27.59
C SER A 177 -1.76 -11.38 26.33
N PHE A 178 -2.81 -10.82 25.74
CA PHE A 178 -2.73 -10.05 24.50
C PHE A 178 -2.13 -8.65 24.69
N ARG A 179 -2.41 -8.04 25.86
CA ARG A 179 -2.05 -6.65 26.17
C ARG A 179 -1.27 -6.60 27.47
N PHE A 180 0.03 -6.38 27.36
CA PHE A 180 0.98 -6.20 28.45
C PHE A 180 2.16 -5.36 27.92
N PRO A 181 2.82 -4.53 28.75
CA PRO A 181 3.81 -3.58 28.24
C PRO A 181 5.17 -4.21 27.89
N CYS A 182 5.64 -5.18 28.68
CA CYS A 182 6.92 -5.87 28.54
C CYS A 182 6.98 -7.11 29.44
N ASP A 183 8.07 -7.88 29.33
CA ASP A 183 8.51 -8.94 30.27
C ASP A 183 9.80 -8.50 31.01
N GLY A 184 9.81 -7.26 31.49
CA GLY A 184 10.91 -6.65 32.23
C GLY A 184 12.15 -6.24 31.40
N PRO A 185 13.18 -5.68 32.06
CA PRO A 185 14.41 -5.20 31.40
C PRO A 185 15.41 -6.32 31.05
N GLY A 186 15.15 -7.56 31.46
CA GLY A 186 16.00 -8.70 31.15
C GLY A 186 16.13 -8.97 29.64
N ARG A 187 17.05 -9.86 29.25
CA ARG A 187 17.28 -10.26 27.85
C ARG A 187 17.59 -9.11 26.89
N GLY A 188 18.14 -8.00 27.40
CA GLY A 188 18.43 -6.79 26.63
C GLY A 188 17.27 -5.79 26.50
N GLY A 189 16.13 -6.07 27.13
CA GLY A 189 14.91 -5.26 27.09
C GLY A 189 13.82 -5.91 26.24
N THR A 190 12.61 -6.03 26.81
CA THR A 190 11.47 -6.73 26.17
C THR A 190 10.26 -5.81 25.95
N CYS A 191 10.51 -4.51 25.77
CA CYS A 191 9.47 -3.53 25.49
C CYS A 191 8.70 -3.89 24.22
N GLN A 192 7.39 -3.64 24.21
CA GLN A 192 6.54 -3.70 23.01
C GLN A 192 6.49 -5.07 22.31
N VAL A 193 6.67 -6.14 23.08
CA VAL A 193 6.63 -7.52 22.57
C VAL A 193 5.22 -8.09 22.49
N SER A 194 4.21 -7.43 23.08
CA SER A 194 2.83 -7.90 23.04
C SER A 194 2.21 -7.70 21.66
N ALA A 195 1.17 -8.47 21.35
CA ALA A 195 0.47 -8.29 20.09
C ALA A 195 -0.34 -6.98 20.06
N TRP A 196 -0.77 -6.47 21.22
CA TRP A 196 -1.35 -5.14 21.33
C TRP A 196 -0.36 -4.04 20.88
N ASP A 197 0.91 -4.16 21.25
CA ASP A 197 1.93 -3.20 20.82
C ASP A 197 2.18 -3.26 19.31
N HIS A 198 2.02 -4.43 18.68
CA HIS A 198 2.08 -4.53 17.22
C HIS A 198 0.88 -3.85 16.55
N VAL A 199 -0.30 -3.86 17.17
CA VAL A 199 -1.46 -3.06 16.71
C VAL A 199 -1.16 -1.57 16.85
N PHE A 200 -0.58 -1.16 17.99
CA PHE A 200 -0.14 0.22 18.22
C PHE A 200 0.83 0.68 17.12
N LEU A 201 1.88 -0.08 16.83
CA LEU A 201 2.83 0.24 15.76
C LEU A 201 2.18 0.20 14.37
N GLY A 202 1.27 -0.74 14.14
CA GLY A 202 0.52 -0.88 12.90
C GLY A 202 -0.39 0.31 12.60
N LEU A 203 -0.93 0.99 13.62
CA LEU A 203 -1.72 2.21 13.43
C LEU A 203 -0.90 3.36 12.84
N PHE A 204 0.36 3.54 13.26
CA PHE A 204 1.23 4.57 12.68
C PHE A 204 1.58 4.28 11.22
N TRP A 205 1.82 3.02 10.88
CA TRP A 205 2.13 2.63 9.50
C TRP A 205 0.90 2.67 8.59
N MET A 206 -0.27 2.29 9.11
CA MET A 206 -1.55 2.52 8.43
C MET A 206 -1.78 4.01 8.18
N TYR A 207 -1.53 4.86 9.19
CA TYR A 207 -1.60 6.31 9.06
C TYR A 207 -0.68 6.83 7.95
N ASN A 208 0.58 6.40 7.96
CA ASN A 208 1.55 6.78 6.93
C ASN A 208 1.07 6.34 5.53
N SER A 209 0.66 5.08 5.39
CA SER A 209 0.19 4.51 4.12
C SER A 209 -1.02 5.27 3.56
N ILE A 210 -2.07 5.45 4.37
CA ILE A 210 -3.29 6.13 3.93
C ILE A 210 -3.01 7.60 3.61
N SER A 211 -2.15 8.28 4.38
CA SER A 211 -1.81 9.69 4.14
C SER A 211 -1.14 9.89 2.78
N VAL A 212 -0.18 9.02 2.42
CA VAL A 212 0.46 9.09 1.10
C VAL A 212 -0.57 8.84 -0.02
N VAL A 213 -1.47 7.86 0.14
CA VAL A 213 -2.48 7.56 -0.89
C VAL A 213 -3.44 8.74 -1.10
N ILE A 214 -3.89 9.40 -0.03
CA ILE A 214 -4.81 10.55 -0.18
C ILE A 214 -4.10 11.80 -0.71
N PHE A 215 -2.81 12.00 -0.40
CA PHE A 215 -2.02 13.07 -1.02
C PHE A 215 -1.81 12.82 -2.50
N HIS A 216 -1.46 11.58 -2.88
CA HIS A 216 -1.37 11.18 -4.28
C HIS A 216 -2.70 11.44 -5.01
N PHE A 217 -3.82 10.95 -4.46
CA PHE A 217 -5.14 11.19 -5.05
C PHE A 217 -5.42 12.70 -5.21
N SER A 218 -5.24 13.47 -4.14
CA SER A 218 -5.51 14.91 -4.15
C SER A 218 -4.71 15.64 -5.22
N TRP A 219 -3.40 15.35 -5.32
CA TRP A 219 -2.53 16.03 -6.25
C TRP A 219 -2.77 15.56 -7.69
N LYS A 220 -2.89 14.25 -7.92
CA LYS A 220 -3.17 13.69 -9.26
C LYS A 220 -4.47 14.24 -9.83
N MET A 221 -5.52 14.30 -9.01
CA MET A 221 -6.82 14.79 -9.47
C MET A 221 -6.78 16.30 -9.76
N GLN A 222 -6.05 17.11 -8.99
CA GLN A 222 -5.95 18.56 -9.25
C GLN A 222 -5.07 18.91 -10.45
N SER A 223 -3.99 18.15 -10.65
CA SER A 223 -3.00 18.38 -11.70
C SER A 223 -3.47 17.89 -13.06
N ASP A 224 -4.08 16.69 -13.11
CA ASP A 224 -4.24 15.98 -14.39
C ASP A 224 -5.70 15.73 -14.77
N VAL A 225 -6.66 16.03 -13.89
CA VAL A 225 -8.08 15.66 -14.11
C VAL A 225 -9.01 16.86 -13.94
N TRP A 226 -9.12 17.40 -12.74
CA TRP A 226 -10.03 18.47 -12.43
C TRP A 226 -9.54 19.80 -12.98
N GLY A 227 -10.50 20.61 -13.42
CA GLY A 227 -10.24 21.85 -14.11
C GLY A 227 -11.51 22.47 -14.66
N THR A 228 -11.35 23.59 -15.36
CA THR A 228 -12.41 24.23 -16.14
C THR A 228 -12.24 23.92 -17.62
N ILE A 229 -13.35 23.89 -18.35
CA ILE A 229 -13.35 23.77 -19.81
C ILE A 229 -13.79 25.10 -20.43
N SER A 230 -13.05 25.58 -21.42
CA SER A 230 -13.44 26.76 -22.19
C SER A 230 -14.48 26.42 -23.26
N ASP A 231 -15.12 27.44 -23.83
CA ASP A 231 -16.06 27.27 -24.96
C ASP A 231 -15.40 26.64 -26.20
N GLN A 232 -14.07 26.68 -26.29
CA GLN A 232 -13.27 26.05 -27.34
C GLN A 232 -12.89 24.59 -27.03
N GLY A 233 -13.36 24.04 -25.90
CA GLY A 233 -13.05 22.67 -25.48
C GLY A 233 -11.67 22.49 -24.84
N VAL A 234 -10.95 23.58 -24.55
CA VAL A 234 -9.63 23.53 -23.90
C VAL A 234 -9.81 23.37 -22.39
N VAL A 235 -9.14 22.37 -21.82
CA VAL A 235 -9.12 22.13 -20.37
C VAL A 235 -7.98 22.92 -19.72
N THR A 236 -8.30 23.63 -18.64
CA THR A 236 -7.32 24.25 -17.74
C THR A 236 -7.40 23.56 -16.39
N HIS A 237 -6.37 22.81 -16.02
CA HIS A 237 -6.28 22.11 -14.74
C HIS A 237 -6.09 23.08 -13.56
N ILE A 238 -6.31 22.59 -12.34
CA ILE A 238 -6.23 23.42 -11.12
C ILE A 238 -4.78 23.82 -10.82
N THR A 239 -3.82 22.93 -11.08
CA THR A 239 -2.38 23.15 -10.84
C THR A 239 -1.56 22.74 -12.05
#